data_AF-A0A1V9ZFX0-F1
#
_entry.id   AF-A0A1V9ZFX0-F1
#
_cell.length_a   1.000
_cell.length_b   1.000
_cell.length_c   1.000
_cell.angle_alpha   90.00
_cell.angle_beta   90.00
_cell.angle_gamma   90.00
#
_symmetry.space_group_name_H-M   'P 1'
#
loop_
_entity.id
_entity.type
_entity.pdbx_description
1 polymer ?
#
loop_
_entity_poly.entity_id
_entity_poly.type
_entity_poly.pdbx_seq_one_letter_code
_entity_poly.pdbx_strand_id
1 'polypeptide(L)'
;MLAATACADTRHVLETLALVSHGAAANAVLVLLPLYSQYRTRPSRAVRPWPALVHPAGLSTQLVVICMLADDVLHRRTCWQQARIFYGLVDNATHATVALLAWALACLYAYPFQRLQLLEGVIALLIGSLLDLDHFVAAAGWTFQAATSLSERPLGHAVAFIAAIALVVWCACPRSRRIRAVALVLVCLLSHQLRDAFRRGLWIAPGVGSTPPLPYAMYLALELSLPWVLARWWRWMEPAPPRRARREEPAIVV
;
A
#
# COMPACT_ATOMS: atom_id res chain seq x y z
N MET A 1 12.51 -0.91 -42.77
CA MET A 1 13.61 -1.05 -41.79
C MET A 1 13.61 0.22 -40.93
N LEU A 2 12.77 0.27 -39.91
CA LEU A 2 12.76 1.38 -38.95
C LEU A 2 13.73 1.04 -37.82
N ALA A 3 14.57 2.01 -37.51
CA ALA A 3 15.72 1.86 -36.66
C ALA A 3 15.34 1.31 -35.28
N ALA A 4 15.91 0.14 -34.95
CA ALA A 4 16.12 -0.27 -33.57
C ALA A 4 17.19 0.66 -32.97
N THR A 5 16.84 1.92 -32.72
CA THR A 5 17.71 2.83 -31.97
C THR A 5 17.73 2.38 -30.53
N ALA A 6 18.76 1.58 -30.21
CA ALA A 6 19.47 1.52 -28.95
C ALA A 6 18.62 1.76 -27.69
N CYS A 7 17.74 0.81 -27.38
CA CYS A 7 17.19 0.71 -26.04
C CYS A 7 18.20 -0.04 -25.15
N ALA A 8 19.39 0.50 -24.99
CA ALA A 8 20.39 0.04 -24.02
C ALA A 8 20.68 1.22 -23.09
N ASP A 9 19.62 1.71 -22.44
CA ASP A 9 19.74 2.84 -21.54
C ASP A 9 20.17 2.32 -20.16
N THR A 10 21.46 2.48 -19.85
CA THR A 10 22.03 2.18 -18.53
C THR A 10 21.24 2.86 -17.41
N ARG A 11 20.62 4.01 -17.68
CA ARG A 11 19.73 4.70 -16.74
C ARG A 11 18.51 3.85 -16.36
N HIS A 12 17.88 3.16 -17.31
CA HIS A 12 16.72 2.30 -17.04
C HIS A 12 17.07 1.12 -16.12
N VAL A 13 18.24 0.53 -16.35
CA VAL A 13 18.76 -0.54 -15.50
C VAL A 13 19.01 -0.01 -14.08
N LEU A 14 19.64 1.16 -13.95
CA LEU A 14 19.90 1.79 -12.66
C LEU A 14 18.61 2.14 -11.91
N GLU A 15 17.61 2.71 -12.57
CA GLU A 15 16.30 3.04 -11.97
C GLU A 15 15.55 1.78 -11.54
N THR A 16 15.61 0.71 -12.34
CA THR A 16 15.03 -0.59 -11.98
C THR A 16 15.71 -1.19 -10.74
N LEU A 17 17.04 -1.19 -10.71
CA LEU A 17 17.81 -1.68 -9.55
C LEU A 17 17.54 -0.82 -8.31
N ALA A 18 17.43 0.49 -8.46
CA ALA A 18 17.04 1.39 -7.38
C ALA A 18 15.64 1.06 -6.86
N LEU A 19 14.64 0.90 -7.74
CA LEU A 19 13.27 0.55 -7.35
C LEU A 19 13.23 -0.78 -6.59
N VAL A 20 13.87 -1.82 -7.13
CA VAL A 20 13.90 -3.16 -6.52
C VAL A 20 14.60 -3.11 -5.17
N SER A 21 15.75 -2.46 -5.07
CA SER A 21 16.51 -2.38 -3.81
C SER A 21 15.77 -1.57 -2.75
N HIS A 22 15.25 -0.39 -3.08
CA HIS A 22 14.47 0.44 -2.17
C HIS A 22 13.17 -0.24 -1.73
N GLY A 23 12.44 -0.88 -2.65
CA GLY A 23 11.21 -1.61 -2.35
C GLY A 23 11.46 -2.82 -1.45
N ALA A 24 12.45 -3.64 -1.80
CA ALA A 24 12.83 -4.81 -1.00
C ALA A 24 13.33 -4.42 0.39
N ALA A 25 14.16 -3.38 0.50
CA ALA A 25 14.64 -2.88 1.79
C ALA A 25 13.48 -2.35 2.66
N ALA A 26 12.58 -1.55 2.08
CA ALA A 26 11.40 -1.05 2.80
C ALA A 26 10.52 -2.18 3.31
N ASN A 27 10.22 -3.17 2.45
CA ASN A 27 9.41 -4.32 2.80
C ASN A 27 10.08 -5.15 3.91
N ALA A 28 11.37 -5.47 3.76
CA ALA A 28 12.13 -6.23 4.74
C ALA A 28 12.19 -5.53 6.09
N VAL A 29 12.49 -4.23 6.11
CA VAL A 29 12.52 -3.44 7.35
C VAL A 29 11.14 -3.44 8.00
N LEU A 30 10.08 -3.10 7.28
CA LEU A 30 8.75 -2.96 7.90
C LEU A 30 8.14 -4.30 8.35
N VAL A 31 8.39 -5.39 7.62
CA VAL A 31 7.86 -6.71 7.98
C VAL A 31 8.71 -7.41 9.04
N LEU A 32 10.04 -7.29 8.99
CA LEU A 32 10.94 -8.00 9.93
C LEU A 32 11.20 -7.24 11.23
N LEU A 33 11.06 -5.91 11.25
CA LEU A 33 11.28 -5.11 12.46
C LEU A 33 10.36 -5.51 13.63
N PRO A 34 9.06 -5.83 13.42
CA PRO A 34 8.21 -6.41 14.46
C PRO A 34 8.81 -7.68 15.09
N LEU A 35 9.34 -8.61 14.27
CA LEU A 35 9.96 -9.87 14.72
C LEU A 35 11.20 -9.61 15.57
N TYR A 36 12.09 -8.74 15.08
CA TYR A 36 13.30 -8.36 15.81
C TYR A 36 12.96 -7.72 17.17
N SER A 37 11.93 -6.87 17.20
CA SER A 37 11.50 -6.19 18.41
C SER A 37 10.89 -7.13 19.45
N GLN A 38 10.21 -8.20 19.03
CA GLN A 38 9.63 -9.22 19.91
C GLN A 38 10.71 -10.10 20.53
N TYR A 39 11.74 -10.47 19.76
CA TYR A 39 12.83 -11.33 20.25
C TYR A 39 13.72 -10.65 21.29
N ARG A 40 13.93 -9.33 21.19
CA ARG A 40 14.90 -8.61 22.03
C ARG A 40 14.32 -8.07 23.35
N THR A 41 12.99 -8.04 23.52
CA THR A 41 12.38 -7.55 24.76
C THR A 41 12.25 -8.66 25.79
N ARG A 42 13.11 -8.63 26.84
CA ARG A 42 12.73 -9.14 28.16
C ARG A 42 11.46 -8.41 28.64
N PRO A 43 10.60 -9.04 29.47
CA PRO A 43 9.30 -8.51 29.87
C PRO A 43 9.38 -7.34 30.88
N SER A 44 10.31 -6.40 30.71
CA SER A 44 10.32 -5.15 31.47
C SER A 44 9.56 -4.06 30.69
N ARG A 45 8.30 -3.86 31.10
CA ARG A 45 7.26 -2.82 30.89
C ARG A 45 7.48 -1.53 30.07
N ALA A 46 8.66 -1.20 29.54
CA ALA A 46 8.86 0.00 28.75
C ALA A 46 8.59 -0.28 27.26
N VAL A 47 7.42 0.16 26.76
CA VAL A 47 7.12 0.27 25.33
C VAL A 47 8.15 1.23 24.72
N ARG A 48 9.23 0.68 24.14
CA ARG A 48 10.17 1.51 23.39
C ARG A 48 9.48 2.06 22.14
N PRO A 49 9.63 3.37 21.85
CA PRO A 49 9.16 3.96 20.61
C PRO A 49 9.79 3.23 19.41
N TRP A 50 9.17 3.39 18.24
CA TRP A 50 9.75 2.95 16.98
C TRP A 50 11.24 3.35 16.92
N PRO A 51 12.14 2.46 16.45
CA PRO A 51 13.54 2.84 16.29
C PRO A 51 13.60 4.09 15.41
N ALA A 52 14.58 4.96 15.64
CA ALA A 52 14.73 6.25 14.94
C ALA A 52 14.69 6.12 13.40
N LEU A 53 14.96 4.92 12.86
CA LEU A 53 14.85 4.55 11.46
C LEU A 53 13.41 4.58 10.89
N VAL A 54 12.37 4.53 11.72
CA VAL A 54 10.96 4.56 11.28
C VAL A 54 10.30 5.84 11.75
N HIS A 55 10.67 6.94 11.10
CA HIS A 55 10.07 8.26 11.30
C HIS A 55 9.03 8.53 10.20
N PRO A 56 7.87 9.17 10.49
CA PRO A 56 6.84 9.45 9.49
C PRO A 56 7.40 10.16 8.25
N ALA A 57 8.23 11.19 8.43
CA ALA A 57 8.86 11.90 7.31
C ALA A 57 9.72 10.98 6.42
N GLY A 58 10.47 10.05 7.02
CA GLY A 58 11.29 9.09 6.26
C GLY A 58 10.44 8.12 5.45
N LEU A 59 9.36 7.61 6.04
CA LEU A 59 8.41 6.73 5.32
C LEU A 59 7.64 7.49 4.24
N SER A 60 7.25 8.75 4.47
CA SER A 60 6.61 9.60 3.46
C SER A 60 7.55 9.85 2.28
N THR A 61 8.82 10.16 2.53
CA THR A 61 9.83 10.30 1.48
C THR A 61 10.00 8.99 0.70
N GLN A 62 10.11 7.86 1.40
CA GLN A 62 10.24 6.55 0.78
C GLN A 62 9.02 6.21 -0.10
N LEU A 63 7.80 6.51 0.35
CA LEU A 63 6.57 6.34 -0.42
C LEU A 63 6.64 7.11 -1.74
N VAL A 64 6.99 8.41 -1.70
CA VAL A 64 7.10 9.24 -2.89
C VAL A 64 8.19 8.74 -3.84
N VAL A 65 9.36 8.39 -3.30
CA VAL A 65 10.49 7.88 -4.10
C VAL A 65 10.10 6.59 -4.83
N ILE A 66 9.42 5.65 -4.15
CA ILE A 66 8.94 4.42 -4.77
C ILE A 66 7.94 4.72 -5.89
N CYS A 67 6.96 5.60 -5.63
CA CYS A 67 6.00 6.00 -6.67
C CYS A 67 6.70 6.59 -7.89
N MET A 68 7.61 7.55 -7.69
CA MET A 68 8.33 8.21 -8.78
C MET A 68 9.22 7.25 -9.58
N LEU A 69 9.99 6.40 -8.90
CA LEU A 69 10.85 5.42 -9.57
C LEU A 69 10.04 4.39 -10.37
N ALA A 70 8.95 3.87 -9.77
CA ALA A 70 8.09 2.92 -10.44
C ALA A 70 7.42 3.54 -11.67
N ASP A 71 6.94 4.78 -11.57
CA ASP A 71 6.31 5.47 -12.69
C ASP A 71 7.27 5.75 -13.83
N ASP A 72 8.52 6.15 -13.56
CA ASP A 72 9.53 6.32 -14.60
C ASP A 72 9.87 4.99 -15.29
N VAL A 73 10.08 3.92 -14.51
CA VAL A 73 10.33 2.57 -15.03
C VAL A 73 9.17 2.10 -15.91
N LEU A 74 7.92 2.29 -15.47
CA LEU A 74 6.72 1.83 -16.19
C LEU A 74 6.38 2.70 -17.39
N HIS A 75 6.72 4.00 -17.38
CA HIS A 75 6.54 4.88 -18.54
C HIS A 75 7.33 4.39 -19.76
N ARG A 76 8.48 3.75 -19.54
CA ARG A 76 9.35 3.20 -20.58
C ARG A 76 8.87 1.87 -21.17
N ARG A 77 7.74 1.32 -20.69
CA ARG A 77 7.12 0.07 -21.22
C ARG A 77 6.84 0.13 -22.73
N THR A 78 6.62 1.33 -23.28
CA THR A 78 6.41 1.54 -24.72
C THR A 78 7.61 1.11 -25.56
N CYS A 79 8.84 1.26 -25.03
CA CYS A 79 10.08 0.89 -25.72
C CYS A 79 10.36 -0.62 -25.67
N TRP A 80 9.75 -1.36 -24.73
CA TRP A 80 10.06 -2.75 -24.41
C TRP A 80 8.81 -3.62 -24.31
N GLN A 81 7.95 -3.59 -25.33
CA GLN A 81 6.66 -4.30 -25.28
C GLN A 81 6.79 -5.82 -25.06
N GLN A 82 7.93 -6.42 -25.44
CA GLN A 82 8.24 -7.83 -25.22
C GLN A 82 8.43 -8.19 -23.73
N ALA A 83 8.82 -7.22 -22.89
CA ALA A 83 9.02 -7.41 -21.45
C ALA A 83 7.72 -7.20 -20.64
N ARG A 84 6.56 -7.53 -21.22
CA ARG A 84 5.24 -7.25 -20.63
C ARG A 84 5.08 -7.83 -19.23
N ILE A 85 5.55 -9.06 -19.03
CA ILE A 85 5.52 -9.79 -17.75
C ILE A 85 6.30 -9.01 -16.69
N PHE A 86 7.52 -8.61 -17.01
CA PHE A 86 8.38 -7.83 -16.12
C PHE A 86 7.66 -6.56 -15.65
N TYR A 87 7.09 -5.76 -16.56
CA TYR A 87 6.41 -4.53 -16.16
C TYR A 87 5.18 -4.76 -15.30
N GLY A 88 4.36 -5.79 -15.56
CA GLY A 88 3.23 -6.05 -14.66
C GLY A 88 3.66 -6.62 -13.30
N LEU A 89 4.76 -7.37 -13.23
CA LEU A 89 5.35 -7.76 -11.94
C LEU A 89 5.87 -6.55 -11.18
N VAL A 90 6.54 -5.61 -11.86
CA VAL A 90 7.01 -4.35 -11.25
C VAL A 90 5.85 -3.49 -10.76
N ASP A 91 4.80 -3.34 -11.56
CA ASP A 91 3.62 -2.55 -11.18
C ASP A 91 2.92 -3.16 -9.96
N ASN A 92 2.66 -4.47 -9.99
CA ASN A 92 2.06 -5.21 -8.89
C ASN A 92 2.92 -5.16 -7.61
N ALA A 93 4.24 -5.37 -7.72
CA ALA A 93 5.15 -5.23 -6.59
C ALA A 93 5.15 -3.80 -6.02
N THR A 94 5.01 -2.79 -6.88
CA THR A 94 4.88 -1.39 -6.44
C THR A 94 3.60 -1.18 -5.66
N HIS A 95 2.45 -1.70 -6.13
CA HIS A 95 1.19 -1.63 -5.39
C HIS A 95 1.30 -2.27 -4.00
N ALA A 96 1.94 -3.44 -3.90
CA ALA A 96 2.20 -4.10 -2.62
C ALA A 96 3.04 -3.22 -1.67
N THR A 97 4.17 -2.69 -2.14
CA THR A 97 5.07 -1.84 -1.34
C THR A 97 4.41 -0.53 -0.92
N VAL A 98 3.68 0.12 -1.82
CA VAL A 98 2.93 1.35 -1.53
C VAL A 98 1.87 1.10 -0.46
N ALA A 99 1.11 0.01 -0.54
CA ALA A 99 0.11 -0.37 0.47
C ALA A 99 0.75 -0.59 1.86
N LEU A 100 1.89 -1.28 1.92
CA LEU A 100 2.62 -1.51 3.17
C LEU A 100 3.13 -0.18 3.78
N LEU A 101 3.73 0.69 2.97
CA LEU A 101 4.23 1.99 3.41
C LEU A 101 3.10 2.90 3.90
N ALA A 102 1.99 2.96 3.15
CA ALA A 102 0.81 3.72 3.52
C ALA A 102 0.20 3.19 4.84
N TRP A 103 0.09 1.87 5.02
CA TRP A 103 -0.42 1.31 6.27
C TRP A 103 0.51 1.58 7.46
N ALA A 104 1.83 1.46 7.28
CA ALA A 104 2.80 1.80 8.31
C ALA A 104 2.69 3.27 8.74
N LEU A 105 2.55 4.19 7.76
CA LEU A 105 2.28 5.61 8.03
C LEU A 105 0.97 5.82 8.78
N ALA A 106 -0.12 5.15 8.37
CA ALA A 106 -1.41 5.26 9.03
C ALA A 106 -1.33 4.82 10.51
N CYS A 107 -0.61 3.74 10.80
CA CYS A 107 -0.35 3.31 12.18
C CYS A 107 0.39 4.38 12.99
N LEU A 108 1.46 4.96 12.44
CA LEU A 108 2.25 5.99 13.10
C LEU A 108 1.44 7.27 13.37
N TYR A 109 0.64 7.71 12.40
CA TYR A 109 -0.20 8.90 12.55
C TYR A 109 -1.37 8.67 13.52
N ALA A 110 -1.93 7.46 13.56
CA ALA A 110 -3.03 7.12 14.45
C ALA A 110 -2.55 7.00 15.90
N TYR A 111 -1.52 6.18 16.12
CA TYR A 111 -0.97 5.93 17.45
C TYR A 111 0.56 5.74 17.35
N PRO A 112 1.38 6.78 17.56
CA PRO A 112 2.83 6.73 17.35
C PRO A 112 3.57 5.74 18.25
N PHE A 113 2.91 5.23 19.29
CA PHE A 113 3.46 4.21 20.21
C PHE A 113 2.96 2.80 19.91
N GLN A 114 1.96 2.63 19.03
CA GLN A 114 1.55 1.31 18.57
C GLN A 114 2.45 0.87 17.41
N ARG A 115 2.83 -0.40 17.44
CA ARG A 115 3.66 -1.00 16.42
C ARG A 115 2.80 -1.55 15.29
N LEU A 116 3.36 -1.55 14.08
CA LEU A 116 2.86 -2.38 12.98
C LEU A 116 2.99 -3.83 13.43
N GLN A 117 1.91 -4.59 13.35
CA GLN A 117 1.97 -6.01 13.63
C GLN A 117 2.47 -6.75 12.38
N LEU A 118 3.27 -7.80 12.55
CA LEU A 118 3.79 -8.60 11.44
C LEU A 118 2.67 -9.03 10.48
N LEU A 119 1.58 -9.58 11.04
CA LEU A 119 0.44 -10.05 10.25
C LEU A 119 -0.20 -8.92 9.45
N GLU A 120 -0.28 -7.70 10.00
CA GLU A 120 -0.83 -6.56 9.27
C GLU A 120 0.08 -6.11 8.13
N GLY A 121 1.41 -6.14 8.33
CA GLY A 121 2.36 -5.86 7.27
C GLY A 121 2.26 -6.86 6.12
N VAL A 122 2.13 -8.15 6.44
CA VAL A 122 1.90 -9.21 5.44
C VAL A 122 0.56 -9.02 4.74
N ILE A 123 -0.51 -8.74 5.48
CA ILE A 123 -1.84 -8.48 4.89
C ILE A 123 -1.80 -7.24 3.99
N ALA A 124 -1.10 -6.17 4.35
CA ALA A 124 -0.98 -4.97 3.51
C ALA A 124 -0.30 -5.29 2.16
N LEU A 125 0.79 -6.06 2.18
CA LEU A 125 1.45 -6.54 0.95
C LEU A 125 0.50 -7.39 0.10
N LEU A 126 -0.23 -8.31 0.73
CA LEU A 126 -1.18 -9.19 0.04
C LEU A 126 -2.35 -8.40 -0.54
N ILE A 127 -2.99 -7.50 0.20
CA ILE A 127 -4.10 -6.68 -0.33
C ILE A 127 -3.62 -5.81 -1.48
N GLY A 128 -2.45 -5.17 -1.33
CA GLY A 128 -1.87 -4.34 -2.38
C GLY A 128 -1.61 -5.12 -3.67
N SER A 129 -1.27 -6.42 -3.57
CA SER A 129 -0.93 -7.25 -4.72
C SER A 129 -2.08 -8.06 -5.32
N LEU A 130 -2.94 -8.63 -4.47
CA LEU A 130 -3.98 -9.58 -4.88
C LEU A 130 -5.12 -8.91 -5.63
N LEU A 131 -5.28 -7.58 -5.51
CA LEU A 131 -6.33 -6.87 -6.24
C LEU A 131 -6.16 -7.07 -7.75
N ASP A 132 -4.92 -7.01 -8.27
CA ASP A 132 -4.61 -7.18 -9.69
C ASP A 132 -4.91 -8.59 -10.23
N LEU A 133 -5.19 -9.57 -9.37
CA LEU A 133 -5.65 -10.88 -9.82
C LEU A 133 -7.04 -10.82 -10.47
N ASP A 134 -7.82 -9.77 -10.19
CA ASP A 134 -9.12 -9.56 -10.82
C ASP A 134 -9.01 -9.35 -12.35
N HIS A 135 -7.86 -8.92 -12.86
CA HIS A 135 -7.59 -8.86 -14.30
C HIS A 135 -7.63 -10.25 -14.95
N PHE A 136 -7.16 -11.30 -14.26
CA PHE A 136 -7.26 -12.66 -14.78
C PHE A 136 -8.71 -13.16 -14.77
N VAL A 137 -9.47 -12.80 -13.73
CA VAL A 137 -10.90 -13.11 -13.63
C VAL A 137 -11.70 -12.40 -14.71
N ALA A 138 -11.49 -11.10 -14.89
CA ALA A 138 -12.15 -10.28 -15.90
C ALA A 138 -11.77 -10.69 -17.34
N ALA A 139 -10.55 -11.18 -17.54
CA ALA A 139 -10.11 -11.75 -18.81
C ALA A 139 -10.63 -13.18 -19.06
N ALA A 140 -11.35 -13.76 -18.10
CA ALA A 140 -11.81 -15.16 -18.12
C ALA A 140 -10.68 -16.15 -18.47
N GLY A 141 -9.46 -15.90 -17.99
CA GLY A 141 -8.29 -16.69 -18.35
C GLY A 141 -7.05 -16.42 -17.51
N TRP A 142 -6.14 -17.40 -17.49
CA TRP A 142 -4.92 -17.38 -16.65
C TRP A 142 -3.67 -16.90 -17.41
N THR A 143 -3.82 -16.47 -18.66
CA THR A 143 -2.67 -15.98 -19.43
C THR A 143 -2.40 -14.52 -19.10
N PHE A 144 -1.14 -14.20 -18.83
CA PHE A 144 -0.71 -12.84 -18.54
C PHE A 144 -1.05 -11.86 -19.67
N GLN A 145 -1.00 -12.34 -20.93
CA GLN A 145 -1.38 -11.56 -22.09
C GLN A 145 -2.86 -11.16 -22.05
N ALA A 146 -3.77 -12.08 -21.69
CA ALA A 146 -5.19 -11.79 -21.58
C ALA A 146 -5.47 -10.77 -20.46
N ALA A 147 -4.94 -11.02 -19.26
CA ALA A 147 -5.10 -10.13 -18.10
C ALA A 147 -4.63 -8.68 -18.36
N THR A 148 -3.56 -8.52 -19.15
CA THR A 148 -2.97 -7.21 -19.45
C THR A 148 -3.45 -6.57 -20.76
N SER A 149 -4.37 -7.22 -21.49
CA SER A 149 -4.94 -6.69 -22.75
C SER A 149 -6.40 -6.28 -22.64
N LEU A 150 -6.98 -6.34 -21.44
CA LEU A 150 -8.34 -5.88 -21.18
C LEU A 150 -8.52 -4.41 -21.57
N SER A 151 -9.54 -4.14 -22.38
CA SER A 151 -9.98 -2.79 -22.72
C SER A 151 -10.71 -2.12 -21.55
N GLU A 152 -11.50 -2.90 -20.82
CA GLU A 152 -12.27 -2.44 -19.67
C GLU A 152 -11.50 -2.59 -18.35
N ARG A 153 -11.92 -1.82 -17.35
CA ARG A 153 -11.39 -1.96 -16.00
C ARG A 153 -12.15 -3.04 -15.23
N PRO A 154 -11.44 -3.96 -14.57
CA PRO A 154 -12.06 -4.90 -13.65
C PRO A 154 -12.88 -4.21 -12.56
N LEU A 155 -13.87 -4.92 -12.04
CA LEU A 155 -14.72 -4.41 -10.96
C LEU A 155 -13.99 -4.30 -9.62
N GLY A 156 -12.89 -5.04 -9.40
CA GLY A 156 -12.16 -5.01 -8.13
C GLY A 156 -11.55 -3.63 -7.87
N HIS A 157 -11.10 -2.93 -8.90
CA HIS A 157 -10.64 -1.54 -8.77
C HIS A 157 -11.76 -0.53 -8.52
N ALA A 158 -13.05 -0.91 -8.56
CA ALA A 158 -14.13 0.08 -8.42
C ALA A 158 -14.19 0.62 -6.99
N VAL A 159 -14.43 1.92 -6.81
CA VAL A 159 -14.63 2.52 -5.47
C VAL A 159 -15.77 1.81 -4.72
N ALA A 160 -16.82 1.39 -5.42
CA ALA A 160 -17.91 0.62 -4.84
C ALA A 160 -17.46 -0.75 -4.33
N PHE A 161 -16.55 -1.42 -5.02
CA PHE A 161 -15.97 -2.69 -4.58
C PHE A 161 -15.13 -2.49 -3.32
N ILE A 162 -14.29 -1.46 -3.29
CA ILE A 162 -13.49 -1.10 -2.10
C ILE A 162 -14.40 -0.88 -0.88
N ALA A 163 -15.49 -0.12 -1.06
CA ALA A 163 -16.47 0.12 -0.01
C ALA A 163 -17.18 -1.19 0.43
N ALA A 164 -17.51 -2.08 -0.52
CA ALA A 164 -18.10 -3.38 -0.22
C ALA A 164 -17.16 -4.27 0.61
N ILE A 165 -15.88 -4.36 0.25
CA ILE A 165 -14.89 -5.12 1.03
C ILE A 165 -14.71 -4.52 2.42
N ALA A 166 -14.64 -3.19 2.55
CA ALA A 166 -14.59 -2.51 3.84
C ALA A 166 -15.82 -2.84 4.71
N LEU A 167 -17.01 -2.89 4.11
CA LEU A 167 -18.24 -3.29 4.81
C LEU A 167 -18.23 -4.76 5.24
N VAL A 168 -17.74 -5.66 4.39
CA VAL A 168 -17.57 -7.08 4.74
C VAL A 168 -16.63 -7.22 5.94
N VAL A 169 -15.49 -6.54 5.93
CA VAL A 169 -14.54 -6.54 7.05
C VAL A 169 -15.16 -5.94 8.31
N TRP A 170 -15.94 -4.86 8.17
CA TRP A 170 -16.69 -4.27 9.29
C TRP A 170 -17.62 -5.28 9.97
N CYS A 171 -18.37 -6.05 9.17
CA CYS A 171 -19.31 -7.04 9.67
C CYS A 171 -18.61 -8.28 10.26
N ALA A 172 -17.53 -8.75 9.64
CA ALA A 172 -16.83 -9.97 10.02
C ALA A 172 -15.89 -9.80 11.22
N CYS A 173 -15.31 -8.61 11.42
CA CYS A 173 -14.33 -8.40 12.49
C CYS A 173 -14.97 -8.13 13.86
N PRO A 174 -14.41 -8.69 14.95
CA PRO A 174 -14.79 -8.35 16.32
C PRO A 174 -14.69 -6.84 16.58
N ARG A 175 -15.60 -6.29 17.39
CA ARG A 175 -15.66 -4.85 17.70
C ARG A 175 -14.30 -4.26 18.10
N SER A 176 -13.50 -4.99 18.87
CA SER A 176 -12.18 -4.56 19.37
C SER A 176 -11.10 -4.40 18.30
N ARG A 177 -11.27 -4.94 17.09
CA ARG A 177 -10.31 -4.83 15.98
C ARG A 177 -10.92 -4.23 14.72
N ARG A 178 -12.23 -4.00 14.72
CA ARG A 178 -13.01 -3.65 13.54
C ARG A 178 -12.52 -2.39 12.84
N ILE A 179 -12.38 -1.30 13.58
CA ILE A 179 -11.97 0.00 12.99
C ILE A 179 -10.59 -0.10 12.37
N ARG A 180 -9.64 -0.70 13.10
CA ARG A 180 -8.28 -0.94 12.63
C ARG A 180 -8.23 -1.81 11.37
N ALA A 181 -9.01 -2.90 11.33
CA ALA A 181 -9.09 -3.78 10.16
C ALA A 181 -9.70 -3.07 8.94
N VAL A 182 -10.74 -2.27 9.13
CA VAL A 182 -11.34 -1.48 8.06
C VAL A 182 -10.39 -0.39 7.58
N ALA A 183 -9.69 0.30 8.49
CA ALA A 183 -8.67 1.28 8.13
C ALA A 183 -7.55 0.66 7.28
N LEU A 184 -7.07 -0.54 7.65
CA LEU A 184 -6.06 -1.29 6.89
C LEU A 184 -6.52 -1.54 5.45
N VAL A 185 -7.73 -2.09 5.28
CA VAL A 185 -8.31 -2.39 3.97
C VAL A 185 -8.49 -1.12 3.14
N LEU A 186 -9.07 -0.07 3.73
CA LEU A 186 -9.30 1.20 3.03
C LEU A 186 -7.98 1.84 2.61
N VAL A 187 -6.97 1.89 3.47
CA VAL A 187 -5.64 2.43 3.12
C VAL A 187 -5.06 1.67 1.94
N CYS A 188 -5.01 0.34 2.01
CA CYS A 188 -4.35 -0.48 0.98
C CYS A 188 -5.08 -0.46 -0.36
N LEU A 189 -6.41 -0.54 -0.37
CA LEU A 189 -7.19 -0.56 -1.60
C LEU A 189 -7.32 0.84 -2.23
N LEU A 190 -7.45 1.90 -1.42
CA LEU A 190 -7.48 3.26 -1.94
C LEU A 190 -6.11 3.70 -2.46
N SER A 191 -5.00 3.29 -1.83
CA SER A 191 -3.65 3.55 -2.37
C SER A 191 -3.47 2.88 -3.72
N HIS A 192 -3.96 1.64 -3.86
CA HIS A 192 -3.95 0.93 -5.13
C HIS A 192 -4.73 1.72 -6.19
N GLN A 193 -5.98 2.10 -5.89
CA GLN A 193 -6.83 2.89 -6.79
C GLN A 193 -6.21 4.24 -7.17
N LEU A 194 -5.60 4.96 -6.23
CA LEU A 194 -4.98 6.27 -6.48
C LEU A 194 -3.79 6.18 -7.43
N ARG A 195 -2.90 5.21 -7.21
CA ARG A 195 -1.81 4.90 -8.13
C ARG A 195 -2.33 4.59 -9.52
N ASP A 196 -3.38 3.79 -9.60
CA ASP A 196 -3.96 3.40 -10.87
C ASP A 196 -4.72 4.56 -11.54
N ALA A 197 -5.20 5.51 -10.75
CA ALA A 197 -5.87 6.71 -11.22
C ALA A 197 -4.96 7.74 -11.87
N PHE A 198 -3.65 7.73 -11.57
CA PHE A 198 -2.68 8.55 -12.30
C PHE A 198 -2.73 8.25 -13.81
N ARG A 199 -2.90 6.99 -14.21
CA ARG A 199 -2.84 6.58 -15.62
C ARG A 199 -4.22 6.52 -16.28
N ARG A 200 -5.26 6.11 -15.55
CA ARG A 200 -6.59 5.80 -16.13
C ARG A 200 -7.76 6.48 -15.40
N GLY A 201 -7.46 7.39 -14.48
CA GLY A 201 -8.44 8.09 -13.63
C GLY A 201 -9.02 7.23 -12.53
N LEU A 202 -9.79 7.82 -11.61
CA LEU A 202 -10.53 7.08 -10.59
C LEU A 202 -11.63 6.23 -11.23
N TRP A 203 -11.76 4.98 -10.81
CA TRP A 203 -12.79 4.06 -11.30
C TRP A 203 -14.01 4.07 -10.37
N ILE A 204 -15.02 4.87 -10.72
CA ILE A 204 -16.26 5.07 -9.97
C ILE A 204 -17.39 4.26 -10.64
N ALA A 205 -17.14 2.97 -10.84
CA ALA A 205 -18.12 2.01 -11.36
C ALA A 205 -19.03 1.47 -10.23
N PRO A 206 -20.24 0.98 -10.56
CA PRO A 206 -20.85 0.92 -11.89
C PRO A 206 -21.48 2.25 -12.38
N GLY A 207 -21.58 3.29 -11.55
CA GLY A 207 -22.40 4.47 -11.85
C GLY A 207 -21.79 5.51 -12.80
N VAL A 208 -20.61 6.03 -12.47
CA VAL A 208 -19.99 7.16 -13.19
C VAL A 208 -18.96 6.70 -14.23
N GLY A 209 -18.31 5.56 -13.97
CA GLY A 209 -17.20 5.05 -14.79
C GLY A 209 -15.86 5.70 -14.41
N SER A 210 -14.98 5.89 -15.39
CA SER A 210 -13.67 6.51 -15.17
C SER A 210 -13.75 8.03 -15.18
N THR A 211 -13.14 8.66 -14.18
CA THR A 211 -12.76 10.08 -14.28
C THR A 211 -11.55 10.25 -15.23
N PRO A 212 -11.19 11.48 -15.63
CA PRO A 212 -9.92 11.72 -16.31
C PRO A 212 -8.71 11.30 -15.45
N PRO A 213 -7.57 10.93 -16.07
CA PRO A 213 -6.32 10.68 -15.35
C PRO A 213 -5.93 11.82 -14.42
N LEU A 214 -5.47 11.49 -13.22
CA LEU A 214 -5.11 12.51 -12.23
C LEU A 214 -3.82 13.23 -12.65
N PRO A 215 -3.73 14.57 -12.51
CA PRO A 215 -2.46 15.28 -12.62
C PRO A 215 -1.42 14.68 -11.67
N TYR A 216 -0.18 14.54 -12.13
CA TYR A 216 0.84 13.77 -11.41
C TYR A 216 1.10 14.27 -9.97
N ALA A 217 1.21 15.59 -9.80
CA ALA A 217 1.38 16.20 -8.48
C ALA A 217 0.18 15.94 -7.56
N MET A 218 -1.03 15.91 -8.12
CA MET A 218 -2.25 15.62 -7.37
C MET A 218 -2.30 14.16 -6.93
N TYR A 219 -1.92 13.22 -7.81
CA TYR A 219 -1.76 11.80 -7.45
C TYR A 219 -0.81 11.64 -6.26
N LEU A 220 0.41 12.17 -6.34
CA LEU A 220 1.40 12.04 -5.26
C LEU A 220 0.93 12.69 -3.95
N ALA A 221 0.26 13.85 -4.04
CA ALA A 221 -0.30 14.53 -2.87
C ALA A 221 -1.42 13.70 -2.22
N LEU A 222 -2.30 13.10 -3.03
CA LEU A 222 -3.36 12.21 -2.54
C LEU A 222 -2.77 10.97 -1.87
N GLU A 223 -1.79 10.33 -2.49
CA GLU A 223 -1.09 9.15 -1.97
C GLU A 223 -0.43 9.43 -0.61
N LEU A 224 0.22 10.58 -0.46
CA LEU A 224 0.79 11.04 0.81
C LEU A 224 -0.28 11.36 1.87
N SER A 225 -1.39 11.97 1.46
CA SER A 225 -2.44 12.41 2.38
C SER A 225 -3.33 11.27 2.88
N LEU A 226 -3.53 10.24 2.07
CA LEU A 226 -4.39 9.09 2.37
C LEU A 226 -4.13 8.46 3.75
N PRO A 227 -2.90 8.05 4.11
CA PRO A 227 -2.64 7.45 5.41
C PRO A 227 -2.90 8.40 6.58
N TRP A 228 -2.69 9.70 6.39
CA TRP A 228 -2.99 10.71 7.41
C TRP A 228 -4.50 10.90 7.60
N VAL A 229 -5.26 11.00 6.51
CA VAL A 229 -6.72 11.13 6.55
C VAL A 229 -7.36 9.92 7.23
N LEU A 230 -6.97 8.71 6.83
CA LEU A 230 -7.55 7.49 7.43
C LEU A 230 -7.07 7.25 8.85
N ALA A 231 -5.85 7.64 9.21
CA ALA A 231 -5.42 7.65 10.61
C ALA A 231 -6.26 8.61 11.46
N ARG A 232 -6.59 9.80 10.93
CA ARG A 232 -7.41 10.78 11.64
C ARG A 232 -8.84 10.29 11.84
N TRP A 233 -9.41 9.65 10.82
CA TRP A 233 -10.71 8.98 10.89
C TRP A 233 -10.71 7.84 11.91
N TRP A 234 -9.71 6.96 11.86
CA TRP A 234 -9.58 5.85 12.82
C TRP A 234 -9.53 6.38 14.26
N ARG A 235 -8.70 7.37 14.57
CA ARG A 235 -8.64 7.97 15.91
C ARG A 235 -9.96 8.59 16.37
N TRP A 236 -10.75 9.09 15.44
CA TRP A 236 -12.07 9.66 15.75
C TRP A 236 -13.07 8.56 16.11
N MET A 237 -13.03 7.43 15.38
CA MET A 237 -13.87 6.26 15.63
C MET A 237 -13.45 5.47 16.87
N GLU A 238 -12.16 5.46 17.21
CA GLU A 238 -11.60 4.76 18.36
C GLU A 238 -10.71 5.70 19.20
N PRO A 239 -11.31 6.63 19.99
CA PRO A 239 -10.52 7.54 20.81
C PRO A 239 -9.63 6.77 21.79
N ALA A 240 -8.37 7.19 21.92
CA ALA A 240 -7.47 6.59 22.90
C ALA A 240 -8.08 6.73 24.32
N PRO A 241 -8.02 5.70 25.16
CA PRO A 241 -8.55 5.80 26.51
C PRO A 241 -7.85 6.94 27.27
N PRO A 242 -8.61 7.71 28.09
CA PRO A 242 -8.08 8.87 28.80
C PRO A 242 -6.90 8.46 29.68
N ARG A 243 -5.89 9.34 29.78
CA ARG A 243 -4.61 9.09 30.48
C ARG A 243 -4.76 8.57 31.92
N ARG A 244 -5.89 8.83 32.61
CA ARG A 244 -6.16 8.35 33.98
C ARG A 244 -6.37 6.84 34.08
N ALA A 245 -7.01 6.21 33.09
CA ALA A 245 -7.20 4.75 33.07
C ALA A 245 -5.90 3.96 32.89
N ARG A 246 -4.79 4.63 32.53
CA ARG A 246 -3.46 4.02 32.34
C ARG A 246 -2.66 3.86 33.65
N ARG A 247 -3.11 4.47 34.75
CA ARG A 247 -2.46 4.38 36.07
C ARG A 247 -3.14 3.41 37.03
N GLU A 248 -4.32 2.89 36.69
CA GLU A 248 -5.16 2.06 37.56
C GLU A 248 -5.36 0.64 37.01
N GLU A 249 -4.39 0.11 36.25
CA GLU A 249 -4.33 -1.35 36.15
C GLU A 249 -3.77 -1.88 37.49
N PRO A 250 -4.58 -2.55 38.32
CA PRO A 250 -4.02 -3.26 39.46
C PRO A 250 -2.99 -4.24 38.92
N ALA A 251 -1.85 -4.33 39.61
CA ALA A 251 -0.88 -5.36 39.34
C ALA A 251 -1.64 -6.69 39.26
N ILE A 252 -1.63 -7.32 38.08
CA ILE A 252 -2.05 -8.71 37.94
C ILE A 252 -1.12 -9.48 38.88
N VAL A 253 -1.66 -9.81 40.05
CA VAL A 253 -1.10 -10.81 40.95
C VAL A 253 -1.24 -12.11 40.18
N VAL A 254 -0.10 -12.62 39.71
CA VAL A 254 0.04 -13.99 39.20
C VAL A 254 0.14 -14.91 40.40
#